data_AF-A0A9D8YXN6-F1
#
_entry.id   AF-A0A9D8YXN6-F1
#
_cell.length_a   1.000
_cell.length_b   1.000
_cell.length_c   1.000
_cell.angle_alpha   90.00
_cell.angle_beta   90.00
_cell.angle_gamma   90.00
#
_symmetry.space_group_name_H-M   'P 1'
#
loop_
_entity.id
_entity.type
_entity.pdbx_description
1 polymer ?
#
loop_
_entity_poly.entity_id
_entity_poly.type
_entity_poly.pdbx_seq_one_letter_code
_entity_poly.pdbx_strand_id
1 'polypeptide(L)'
;MMSDLKTKVANEASRIEEDVDHSARSHFNAGNRWKKYHYTIGLPSALAVALSGGAYIGEETVLALILAAVSTALTTTLTFLKPSEKSELHKSAGNQYLKLRNQTRIFREIDLEHSFDEDFAKKRIKELGEIRDDLNQNSPSISRKDYDQAKKDIDEGRSTHRIDTKE
;
A
#
# COMPACT_ATOMS: atom_id res chain seq x y z
N MET A 1 37.32 -13.23 6.47
CA MET A 1 36.93 -11.88 6.96
C MET A 1 36.18 -11.22 5.82
N MET A 2 34.90 -10.92 5.99
CA MET A 2 34.12 -10.25 4.93
C MET A 2 34.77 -8.91 4.63
N SER A 3 34.92 -8.51 3.36
CA SER A 3 35.50 -7.19 3.06
C SER A 3 34.64 -6.11 3.75
N ASP A 4 35.29 -5.06 4.29
CA ASP A 4 34.59 -3.93 4.96
C ASP A 4 33.50 -3.36 4.05
N LEU A 5 33.77 -3.30 2.74
CA LEU A 5 32.81 -2.89 1.72
C LEU A 5 31.59 -3.83 1.62
N LYS A 6 31.79 -5.15 1.56
CA LYS A 6 30.67 -6.11 1.48
C LYS A 6 29.73 -5.94 2.67
N THR A 7 30.27 -5.74 3.87
CA THR A 7 29.48 -5.50 5.09
C THR A 7 28.69 -4.20 5.01
N LYS A 8 29.31 -3.11 4.54
CA LYS A 8 28.63 -1.82 4.33
C LYS A 8 27.49 -1.93 3.32
N VAL A 9 27.70 -2.61 2.20
CA VAL A 9 26.68 -2.82 1.16
C VAL A 9 25.54 -3.68 1.68
N ALA A 10 25.83 -4.76 2.41
CA ALA A 10 24.81 -5.62 3.01
C ALA A 10 23.96 -4.86 4.05
N ASN A 11 24.59 -4.03 4.88
CA ASN A 11 23.89 -3.20 5.85
C ASN A 11 22.99 -2.16 5.17
N GLU A 12 23.45 -1.54 4.08
CA GLU A 12 22.65 -0.59 3.32
C GLU A 12 21.46 -1.28 2.61
N ALA A 13 21.68 -2.46 2.04
CA ALA A 13 20.60 -3.29 1.50
C ALA A 13 19.55 -3.61 2.59
N SER A 14 19.99 -3.97 3.80
CA SER A 14 19.09 -4.22 4.92
C SER A 14 18.27 -3.00 5.32
N ARG A 15 18.85 -1.78 5.29
CA ARG A 15 18.11 -0.54 5.55
C ARG A 15 17.07 -0.26 4.48
N ILE A 16 17.42 -0.47 3.21
CA ILE A 16 16.46 -0.35 2.11
C ILE A 16 15.30 -1.33 2.32
N GLU A 17 15.57 -2.60 2.67
CA GLU A 17 14.54 -3.61 2.95
C GLU A 17 13.57 -3.17 4.08
N GLU A 18 14.10 -2.61 5.16
CA GLU A 18 13.30 -2.09 6.28
C GLU A 18 12.42 -0.91 5.84
N ASP A 19 13.02 0.11 5.21
CA ASP A 19 12.31 1.30 4.74
C ASP A 19 11.15 0.96 3.78
N VAL A 20 11.40 0.05 2.83
CA VAL A 20 10.40 -0.32 1.83
C VAL A 20 9.33 -1.24 2.42
N ASP A 21 9.62 -2.04 3.45
CA ASP A 21 8.59 -2.84 4.13
C ASP A 21 7.61 -1.94 4.90
N HIS A 22 8.14 -0.95 5.64
CA HIS A 22 7.32 0.07 6.29
C HIS A 22 6.46 0.83 5.27
N SER A 23 7.04 1.26 4.16
CA SER A 23 6.33 1.97 3.10
C SER A 23 5.25 1.12 2.44
N ALA A 24 5.56 -0.14 2.10
CA ALA A 24 4.62 -1.08 1.50
C ALA A 24 3.38 -1.28 2.39
N ARG A 25 3.57 -1.56 3.68
CA ARG A 25 2.47 -1.78 4.63
C ARG A 25 1.63 -0.53 4.82
N SER A 26 2.27 0.62 4.90
CA SER A 26 1.58 1.90 5.03
C SER A 26 0.67 2.15 3.81
N HIS A 27 1.14 1.82 2.62
CA HIS A 27 0.33 1.84 1.40
C HIS A 27 -0.83 0.84 1.44
N PHE A 28 -0.63 -0.41 1.88
CA PHE A 28 -1.74 -1.36 2.02
C PHE A 28 -2.79 -0.91 3.04
N ASN A 29 -2.37 -0.31 4.16
CA ASN A 29 -3.26 0.27 5.16
C ASN A 29 -4.09 1.42 4.57
N ALA A 30 -3.43 2.35 3.85
CA ALA A 30 -4.11 3.43 3.16
C ALA A 30 -5.10 2.90 2.10
N GLY A 31 -4.69 1.88 1.32
CA GLY A 31 -5.53 1.22 0.33
C GLY A 31 -6.78 0.60 0.96
N ASN A 32 -6.61 -0.16 2.04
CA ASN A 32 -7.72 -0.76 2.80
C ASN A 32 -8.69 0.29 3.36
N ARG A 33 -8.17 1.42 3.85
CA ARG A 33 -9.02 2.53 4.29
C ARG A 33 -9.86 3.09 3.15
N TRP A 34 -9.25 3.37 2.00
CA TRP A 34 -9.99 3.87 0.83
C TRP A 34 -11.01 2.86 0.32
N LYS A 35 -10.67 1.57 0.31
CA LYS A 35 -11.61 0.48 0.03
C LYS A 35 -12.80 0.50 0.99
N LYS A 36 -12.57 0.69 2.29
CA LYS A 36 -13.64 0.82 3.29
C LYS A 36 -14.55 1.99 2.96
N TYR A 37 -13.99 3.18 2.67
CA TYR A 37 -14.79 4.34 2.28
C TYR A 37 -15.63 4.08 1.03
N HIS A 38 -15.08 3.40 0.03
CA HIS A 38 -15.82 3.04 -1.17
C HIS A 38 -17.06 2.20 -0.84
N TYR A 39 -16.93 1.15 -0.03
CA TYR A 39 -18.07 0.30 0.32
C TYR A 39 -19.05 0.98 1.28
N THR A 40 -18.57 1.74 2.27
CA THR A 40 -19.44 2.40 3.25
C THR A 40 -20.28 3.51 2.64
N ILE A 41 -19.88 4.08 1.51
CA ILE A 41 -20.65 5.12 0.80
C ILE A 41 -21.39 4.50 -0.40
N GLY A 42 -20.72 3.62 -1.15
CA GLY A 42 -21.24 2.97 -2.35
C GLY A 42 -22.45 2.09 -2.09
N LEU A 43 -22.39 1.24 -1.07
CA LEU A 43 -23.50 0.33 -0.79
C LEU A 43 -24.77 1.07 -0.34
N PRO A 44 -24.73 2.03 0.63
CA PRO A 44 -25.91 2.82 0.95
C PRO A 44 -26.43 3.65 -0.21
N SER A 45 -25.54 4.18 -1.07
CA SER A 45 -25.96 4.92 -2.26
C SER A 45 -26.79 4.04 -3.20
N ALA A 46 -26.29 2.85 -3.54
CA ALA A 46 -26.96 1.92 -4.42
C ALA A 46 -28.32 1.46 -3.85
N LEU A 47 -28.38 1.19 -2.54
CA LEU A 47 -29.63 0.85 -1.85
C LEU A 47 -30.63 2.02 -1.89
N ALA A 48 -30.17 3.25 -1.64
CA ALA A 48 -31.04 4.43 -1.69
C ALA A 48 -31.61 4.68 -3.10
N VAL A 49 -30.83 4.48 -4.17
CA VAL A 49 -31.34 4.54 -5.55
C VAL A 49 -32.43 3.49 -5.77
N ALA A 50 -32.16 2.23 -5.40
CA ALA A 50 -33.10 1.14 -5.61
C ALA A 50 -34.41 1.35 -4.84
N LEU A 51 -34.33 1.77 -3.57
CA LEU A 51 -35.50 2.07 -2.74
C LEU A 51 -36.26 3.31 -3.22
N SER A 52 -35.56 4.33 -3.74
CA SER A 52 -36.20 5.52 -4.33
C SER A 52 -37.10 5.14 -5.51
N GLY A 53 -36.61 4.29 -6.43
CA GLY A 53 -37.40 3.79 -7.55
C GLY A 53 -38.61 2.95 -7.10
N GLY A 54 -38.43 2.09 -6.10
CA GLY A 54 -39.53 1.32 -5.51
C GLY A 54 -40.59 2.20 -4.83
N ALA A 55 -40.17 3.20 -4.06
CA ALA A 55 -41.06 4.14 -3.39
C ALA A 55 -41.86 4.98 -4.41
N TYR A 56 -41.24 5.35 -5.53
CA TYR A 56 -41.94 6.05 -6.61
C TYR A 56 -43.05 5.18 -7.23
N ILE A 57 -42.81 3.90 -7.47
CA ILE A 57 -43.81 2.94 -7.96
C ILE A 57 -44.94 2.74 -6.94
N GLY A 58 -44.60 2.73 -5.65
CA GLY A 58 -45.58 2.65 -4.56
C GLY A 58 -46.32 3.96 -4.27
N GLU A 59 -46.19 4.98 -5.12
CA GLU A 59 -46.80 6.31 -4.98
C GLU A 59 -46.36 7.12 -3.74
N GLU A 60 -45.33 6.65 -3.02
CA GLU A 60 -44.72 7.29 -1.84
C GLU A 60 -43.73 8.40 -2.26
N THR A 61 -44.25 9.43 -2.93
CA THR A 61 -43.44 10.45 -3.63
C THR A 61 -42.45 11.18 -2.73
N VAL A 62 -42.84 11.55 -1.51
CA VAL A 62 -41.95 12.26 -0.56
C VAL A 62 -40.76 11.38 -0.18
N LEU A 63 -41.00 10.10 0.11
CA LEU A 63 -39.94 9.14 0.43
C LEU A 63 -39.01 8.92 -0.77
N ALA A 64 -39.58 8.78 -1.97
CA ALA A 64 -38.81 8.63 -3.21
C ALA A 64 -37.84 9.81 -3.42
N LEU A 65 -38.31 11.04 -3.22
CA LEU A 65 -37.51 12.26 -3.38
C LEU A 65 -36.38 12.36 -2.35
N ILE A 66 -36.65 12.01 -1.08
CA ILE A 66 -35.61 12.01 -0.02
C ILE A 66 -34.51 10.99 -0.36
N LEU A 67 -34.89 9.77 -0.73
CA LEU A 67 -33.94 8.71 -1.09
C LEU A 67 -33.14 9.06 -2.35
N ALA A 68 -33.78 9.70 -3.33
CA ALA A 68 -33.10 10.20 -4.53
C ALA A 68 -32.05 11.27 -4.17
N ALA A 69 -32.38 12.23 -3.32
CA ALA A 69 -31.45 13.27 -2.88
C ALA A 69 -30.26 12.68 -2.12
N VAL A 70 -30.50 11.76 -1.18
CA VAL A 70 -29.45 11.07 -0.42
C VAL A 70 -28.53 10.28 -1.35
N SER A 71 -29.10 9.47 -2.25
CA SER A 71 -28.30 8.70 -3.21
C SER A 71 -27.46 9.58 -4.14
N THR A 72 -28.00 10.73 -4.55
CA THR A 72 -27.28 11.70 -5.38
C THR A 72 -26.10 12.31 -4.62
N ALA A 73 -26.29 12.68 -3.36
CA ALA A 73 -25.22 13.21 -2.52
C ALA A 73 -24.09 12.18 -2.31
N LEU A 74 -24.44 10.92 -2.00
CA LEU A 74 -23.48 9.84 -1.81
C LEU A 74 -22.73 9.50 -3.11
N THR A 75 -23.44 9.39 -4.23
CA THR A 75 -22.85 9.11 -5.55
C THR A 75 -21.91 10.24 -5.98
N THR A 76 -22.32 11.49 -5.81
CA THR A 76 -21.46 12.65 -6.09
C THR A 76 -20.20 12.60 -5.24
N THR A 77 -20.32 12.24 -3.96
CA THR A 77 -19.17 12.08 -3.05
C THR A 77 -18.21 10.98 -3.54
N LEU A 78 -18.72 9.84 -4.02
CA LEU A 78 -17.89 8.77 -4.59
C LEU A 78 -17.15 9.22 -5.85
N THR A 79 -17.85 9.92 -6.75
CA THR A 79 -17.27 10.43 -8.01
C THR A 79 -16.23 11.50 -7.74
N PHE A 80 -16.43 12.36 -6.73
CA PHE A 80 -15.48 13.38 -6.33
C PHE A 80 -14.24 12.79 -5.63
N LEU A 81 -14.44 11.93 -4.62
CA LEU A 81 -13.33 11.40 -3.83
C LEU A 81 -12.54 10.30 -4.54
N LYS A 82 -13.18 9.59 -5.47
CA LYS A 82 -12.65 8.42 -6.19
C LYS A 82 -11.97 7.38 -5.29
N PRO A 83 -12.66 6.89 -4.23
CA PRO A 83 -12.02 6.03 -3.23
C PRO A 83 -11.55 4.68 -3.80
N SER A 84 -12.24 4.12 -4.80
CA SER A 84 -11.80 2.87 -5.46
C SER A 84 -10.47 3.06 -6.21
N GLU A 85 -10.33 4.16 -6.97
CA GLU A 85 -9.09 4.50 -7.68
C GLU A 85 -7.93 4.70 -6.70
N LYS A 86 -8.14 5.47 -5.63
CA LYS A 86 -7.13 5.67 -4.58
C LYS A 86 -6.72 4.36 -3.91
N SER A 87 -7.67 3.46 -3.66
CA SER A 87 -7.39 2.12 -3.11
C SER A 87 -6.43 1.34 -4.00
N GLU A 88 -6.70 1.28 -5.31
CA GLU A 88 -5.83 0.55 -6.24
C GLU A 88 -4.49 1.24 -6.46
N LEU A 89 -4.42 2.58 -6.47
CA LEU A 89 -3.15 3.32 -6.53
C LEU A 89 -2.24 2.98 -5.35
N HIS A 90 -2.78 3.02 -4.12
CA HIS A 90 -2.00 2.64 -2.94
C HIS A 90 -1.60 1.15 -2.96
N LYS A 91 -2.50 0.25 -3.35
CA LYS A 91 -2.17 -1.18 -3.47
C LYS A 91 -1.08 -1.44 -4.51
N SER A 92 -1.12 -0.75 -5.65
CA SER A 92 -0.09 -0.81 -6.68
C SER A 92 1.26 -0.33 -6.15
N ALA A 93 1.30 0.83 -5.48
CA ALA A 93 2.51 1.33 -4.84
C ALA A 93 3.07 0.34 -3.81
N GLY A 94 2.21 -0.21 -2.93
CA GLY A 94 2.60 -1.24 -1.96
C GLY A 94 3.24 -2.46 -2.61
N ASN A 95 2.68 -2.95 -3.72
CA ASN A 95 3.27 -4.07 -4.47
C ASN A 95 4.64 -3.72 -5.08
N GLN A 96 4.83 -2.48 -5.55
CA GLN A 96 6.12 -2.04 -6.10
C GLN A 96 7.20 -1.97 -5.01
N TYR A 97 6.87 -1.47 -3.82
CA TYR A 97 7.77 -1.52 -2.68
C TYR A 97 8.10 -2.96 -2.25
N LEU A 98 7.12 -3.87 -2.22
CA LEU A 98 7.39 -5.30 -1.94
C LEU A 98 8.29 -5.93 -3.00
N LYS A 99 8.13 -5.57 -4.27
CA LYS A 99 9.01 -6.02 -5.35
C LYS A 99 10.45 -5.56 -5.10
N LEU A 100 10.65 -4.29 -4.76
CA LEU A 100 11.96 -3.75 -4.40
C LEU A 100 12.55 -4.47 -3.19
N ARG A 101 11.77 -4.69 -2.13
CA ARG A 101 12.19 -5.45 -0.94
C ARG A 101 12.76 -6.81 -1.32
N ASN A 102 12.03 -7.56 -2.14
CA ASN A 102 12.44 -8.90 -2.56
C ASN A 102 13.70 -8.85 -3.43
N GLN A 103 13.82 -7.87 -4.33
CA GLN A 103 15.03 -7.68 -5.14
C GLN A 103 16.25 -7.33 -4.28
N THR A 104 16.09 -6.47 -3.28
CA THR A 104 17.15 -6.11 -2.34
C THR A 104 17.55 -7.29 -1.47
N ARG A 105 16.58 -8.07 -0.99
CA ARG A 105 16.83 -9.27 -0.19
C ARG A 105 17.61 -10.32 -0.97
N ILE A 106 17.21 -10.61 -2.22
CA ILE A 106 17.94 -11.54 -3.10
C ILE A 106 19.37 -11.05 -3.32
N PHE A 107 19.55 -9.76 -3.57
CA PHE A 107 20.88 -9.17 -3.70
C PHE A 107 21.72 -9.38 -2.43
N ARG A 108 21.16 -9.11 -1.26
CA ARG A 108 21.86 -9.24 0.02
C ARG A 108 22.21 -10.70 0.36
N GLU A 109 21.24 -11.61 0.23
CA GLU A 109 21.36 -13.00 0.69
C GLU A 109 22.04 -13.91 -0.33
N ILE A 110 21.93 -13.62 -1.63
CA ILE A 110 22.42 -14.52 -2.69
C ILE A 110 23.59 -13.87 -3.42
N ASP A 111 23.38 -12.71 -4.05
CA ASP A 111 24.37 -12.11 -4.94
C ASP A 111 25.65 -11.70 -4.19
N LEU A 112 25.51 -11.11 -3.00
CA LEU A 112 26.67 -10.73 -2.18
C LEU A 112 27.40 -11.95 -1.59
N GLU A 113 26.71 -13.05 -1.31
CA GLU A 113 27.29 -14.23 -0.66
C GLU A 113 28.08 -15.12 -1.62
N HIS A 114 27.55 -15.36 -2.83
CA HIS A 114 28.10 -16.38 -3.73
C HIS A 114 29.30 -15.90 -4.56
N SER A 115 29.31 -14.63 -5.01
CA SER A 115 30.39 -14.08 -5.83
C SER A 115 30.50 -12.56 -5.63
N PHE A 116 31.28 -12.15 -4.62
CA PHE A 116 31.45 -10.73 -4.33
C PHE A 116 32.36 -10.06 -5.37
N ASP A 117 31.74 -9.25 -6.23
CA ASP A 117 32.38 -8.29 -7.11
C ASP A 117 32.08 -6.87 -6.61
N GLU A 118 33.12 -6.10 -6.32
CA GLU A 118 32.99 -4.74 -5.76
C GLU A 118 32.27 -3.77 -6.68
N ASP A 119 32.56 -3.82 -7.98
CA ASP A 119 32.01 -2.88 -8.95
C ASP A 119 30.54 -3.21 -9.23
N PHE A 120 30.23 -4.50 -9.34
CA PHE A 120 28.84 -4.97 -9.39
C PHE A 120 28.07 -4.57 -8.13
N ALA A 121 28.62 -4.81 -6.93
CA ALA A 121 27.95 -4.51 -5.67
C ALA A 121 27.65 -3.01 -5.50
N LYS A 122 28.61 -2.13 -5.80
CA LYS A 122 28.43 -0.67 -5.77
C LYS A 122 27.37 -0.21 -6.76
N LYS A 123 27.40 -0.74 -7.99
CA LYS A 123 26.41 -0.39 -9.01
C LYS A 123 25.02 -0.85 -8.58
N ARG A 124 24.89 -2.10 -8.13
CA ARG A 124 23.61 -2.71 -7.80
C ARG A 124 22.93 -2.04 -6.60
N ILE A 125 23.68 -1.71 -5.55
CA ILE A 125 23.09 -1.00 -4.40
C ILE A 125 22.62 0.41 -4.78
N LYS A 126 23.36 1.10 -5.66
CA LYS A 126 22.96 2.40 -6.18
C LYS A 126 21.66 2.32 -6.99
N GLU A 127 21.54 1.33 -7.88
CA GLU A 127 20.31 1.07 -8.64
C GLU A 127 19.11 0.81 -7.71
N LEU A 128 19.28 0.01 -6.66
CA LEU A 128 18.22 -0.26 -5.69
C LEU A 128 17.80 1.02 -4.93
N GLY A 129 18.77 1.87 -4.58
CA GLY A 129 18.51 3.18 -3.99
C GLY A 129 17.76 4.13 -4.93
N GLU A 130 18.17 4.19 -6.21
CA GLU A 130 17.50 4.99 -7.24
C GLU A 130 16.04 4.53 -7.45
N ILE A 131 15.78 3.21 -7.45
CA ILE A 131 14.41 2.67 -7.51
C ILE A 131 13.61 3.08 -6.26
N ARG A 132 14.20 3.02 -5.06
CA ARG A 132 13.54 3.45 -3.82
C ARG A 132 13.13 4.93 -3.91
N ASP A 133 14.04 5.78 -4.36
CA ASP A 133 13.83 7.21 -4.42
C ASP A 133 12.77 7.57 -5.48
N ASP A 134 12.76 6.88 -6.62
CA ASP A 134 11.69 6.99 -7.63
C ASP A 134 10.33 6.58 -7.07
N LEU A 135 10.25 5.46 -6.34
CA LEU A 135 9.01 5.03 -5.69
C LEU A 135 8.53 6.07 -4.67
N ASN A 136 9.42 6.64 -3.87
CA ASN A 136 9.09 7.67 -2.88
C ASN A 136 8.56 8.96 -3.53
N GLN A 137 9.08 9.32 -4.71
CA GLN A 137 8.66 10.50 -5.45
C GLN A 137 7.30 10.30 -6.15
N ASN A 138 7.06 9.11 -6.70
CA ASN A 138 5.92 8.84 -7.57
C ASN A 138 4.72 8.20 -6.85
N SER A 139 4.90 7.73 -5.62
CA SER A 139 3.82 7.10 -4.84
C SER A 139 2.85 8.13 -4.25
N PRO A 140 1.55 7.78 -4.11
CA PRO A 140 0.59 8.66 -3.46
C PRO A 140 0.93 8.87 -1.98
N SER A 141 0.65 10.07 -1.47
CA SER A 141 0.96 10.40 -0.08
C SER A 141 0.19 9.53 0.92
N ILE A 142 0.90 9.10 1.97
CA ILE A 142 0.37 8.26 3.04
C ILE A 142 -0.02 9.17 4.21
N SER A 143 -1.14 8.87 4.88
CA SER A 143 -1.49 9.59 6.09
C SER A 143 -0.69 9.09 7.30
N ARG A 144 -0.49 9.96 8.30
CA ARG A 144 0.24 9.58 9.52
C ARG A 144 -0.37 8.36 10.23
N LYS A 145 -1.69 8.23 10.22
CA LYS A 145 -2.40 7.09 10.83
C LYS A 145 -2.05 5.75 10.17
N ASP A 146 -1.91 5.71 8.84
CA ASP A 146 -1.59 4.47 8.13
C ASP A 146 -0.13 4.05 8.37
N TYR A 147 0.75 5.05 8.46
CA TYR A 147 2.16 4.87 8.81
C TYR A 147 2.34 4.35 10.24
N ASP A 148 1.69 4.98 11.22
CA ASP A 148 1.79 4.56 12.62
C ASP A 148 1.19 3.15 12.82
N GLN A 149 0.12 2.81 12.09
CA GLN A 149 -0.44 1.46 12.09
C GLN A 149 0.54 0.44 11.47
N ALA A 150 1.18 0.77 10.35
CA ALA A 150 2.17 -0.10 9.72
C ALA A 150 3.36 -0.36 10.64
N LYS A 151 3.85 0.69 11.32
CA LYS A 151 4.90 0.58 12.32
C LYS A 151 4.51 -0.38 13.44
N LYS A 152 3.31 -0.21 14.01
CA LYS A 152 2.79 -1.11 15.04
C LYS A 152 2.70 -2.57 14.58
N ASP A 153 2.24 -2.81 13.36
CA ASP A 153 2.11 -4.18 12.83
C ASP A 153 3.48 -4.86 12.59
N ILE A 154 4.51 -4.07 12.27
CA ILE A 154 5.90 -4.55 12.16
C ILE A 154 6.47 -4.84 13.55
N ASP A 155 6.34 -3.91 14.49
CA ASP A 155 6.85 -4.04 15.86
C ASP A 155 6.24 -5.26 16.58
N GLU A 156 5.00 -5.61 16.26
CA GLU A 156 4.31 -6.79 16.79
C GLU A 156 4.69 -8.12 16.10
N GLY A 157 5.64 -8.11 15.17
CA GLY A 157 6.17 -9.32 14.53
C GLY A 157 5.22 -9.98 13.54
N ARG A 158 4.15 -9.31 13.08
CA ARG A 158 3.19 -9.88 12.11
C ARG A 158 3.76 -10.04 10.69
N SER A 159 5.05 -9.79 10.54
CA SER A 159 5.81 -9.65 9.30
C SER A 159 6.84 -10.75 9.10
N THR A 160 7.18 -11.50 10.15
CA THR A 160 8.23 -12.52 10.09
C THR A 160 7.76 -13.75 9.35
N HIS A 161 8.57 -14.27 8.43
CA HIS A 161 8.25 -15.54 7.81
C HIS A 161 8.35 -16.67 8.83
N ARG A 162 7.48 -17.68 8.69
CA ARG A 162 7.48 -18.86 9.56
C ARG A 162 8.80 -19.64 9.53
N ILE A 163 9.58 -19.48 8.45
CA ILE A 163 10.91 -20.09 8.32
C ILE A 163 11.98 -19.33 9.13
N ASP A 164 11.78 -18.04 9.38
CA ASP A 164 12.73 -17.17 10.09
C ASP A 164 12.47 -17.16 11.62
N THR A 165 11.38 -17.79 12.07
CA THR A 165 10.95 -17.88 13.48
C THR A 165 11.22 -19.24 14.12
N LYS A 166 11.87 -20.16 13.40
CA LYS A 166 12.29 -21.45 13.97
C LYS A 166 13.67 -21.32 14.61
N GLU A 167 13.68 -21.11 15.92
CA GLU A 167 14.74 -21.60 16.83
C GLU A 167 14.34 -22.96 17.41
#